data_AF-A0A939R5M1-F1
#
_entry.id   AF-A0A939R5M1-F1
#
_cell.length_a   1.000
_cell.length_b   1.000
_cell.length_c   1.000
_cell.angle_alpha   90.00
_cell.angle_beta   90.00
_cell.angle_gamma   90.00
#
_symmetry.space_group_name_H-M   'P 1'
#
loop_
_entity.id
_entity.type
_entity.pdbx_description
1 polymer ?
#
loop_
_entity_poly.entity_id
_entity_poly.type
_entity_poly.pdbx_seq_one_letter_code
_entity_poly.pdbx_strand_id
1 'polypeptide(L)' 'HIYDRHVDMIKELISRPAYDAPDFWFNPEKKSFYDFTKDDVRLDNYTFGEQLKNIPVAI' A
#
# COMPACT_ATOMS: atom_id res chain seq x y z
N HIS A 1 -7.99 12.48 9.72
CA HIS A 1 -7.25 13.32 10.69
C HIS A 1 -5.80 12.86 10.73
N ILE A 2 -4.87 13.73 11.16
CA ILE A 2 -3.46 13.40 11.42
C ILE A 2 -3.23 13.67 12.91
N TYR A 3 -2.68 12.71 13.66
CA TYR A 3 -2.30 12.95 15.06
C TYR A 3 -0.98 13.73 15.11
N ASP A 4 -0.79 14.57 16.13
CA ASP A 4 0.45 15.36 16.28
C ASP A 4 1.71 14.48 16.21
N ARG A 5 1.66 13.29 16.84
CA ARG A 5 2.76 12.29 16.81
C ARG A 5 3.05 11.69 15.43
N HIS A 6 2.25 11.99 14.41
CA HIS A 6 2.45 11.55 13.03
C HIS A 6 2.93 12.67 12.10
N VAL A 7 2.87 13.94 12.52
CA VAL A 7 3.08 15.10 11.64
C VAL A 7 4.44 15.06 10.94
N ASP A 8 5.52 14.79 11.68
CA ASP A 8 6.86 14.79 11.10
C ASP A 8 7.10 13.62 10.15
N MET A 9 6.57 12.43 10.45
CA MET A 9 6.62 11.27 9.54
C MET A 9 5.85 11.53 8.24
N ILE A 10 4.71 12.21 8.31
CA ILE A 10 3.94 12.55 7.11
C ILE A 10 4.65 13.60 6.27
N LYS A 11 5.24 14.64 6.89
CA LYS A 11 6.05 15.64 6.16
C LYS A 11 7.20 15.00 5.39
N GLU A 12 7.86 14.03 6.00
CA GLU A 12 8.91 13.26 5.34
C GLU A 12 8.33 12.42 4.18
N LEU A 13 7.27 11.65 4.41
CA LEU A 13 6.65 10.79 3.40
C LEU A 13 6.19 11.57 2.15
N ILE A 14 5.53 12.71 2.32
CA ILE A 14 5.00 13.51 1.20
C ILE A 14 6.11 14.21 0.39
N SER A 15 7.33 14.31 0.95
CA SER A 15 8.48 14.88 0.24
C SER A 15 9.19 13.88 -0.67
N ARG A 16 8.87 12.59 -0.56
CA ARG A 16 9.52 11.52 -1.34
C ARG A 16 9.06 11.53 -2.81
N PRO A 17 9.88 10.97 -3.72
CA PRO A 17 9.45 10.73 -5.09
C PRO A 17 8.17 9.91 -5.16
N ALA A 18 7.23 10.34 -5.99
CA ALA A 18 6.08 9.54 -6.40
C ALA A 18 6.48 8.65 -7.57
N TYR A 19 5.99 7.41 -7.56
CA TYR A 19 6.14 6.46 -8.65
C TYR A 19 4.80 6.28 -9.36
N ASP A 20 4.85 5.74 -10.57
CA ASP A 20 3.65 5.37 -11.30
C ASP A 20 2.85 4.31 -10.53
N ALA A 21 1.53 4.33 -10.73
CA ALA A 21 0.66 3.35 -10.12
C ALA A 21 0.98 1.94 -10.67
N PRO A 22 0.94 0.90 -9.84
CA PRO A 22 1.09 -0.47 -10.31
C PRO A 22 -0.12 -0.89 -11.16
N ASP A 23 0.09 -1.92 -11.96
CA ASP A 23 -1.01 -2.62 -12.63
C ASP A 23 -1.59 -3.65 -11.66
N PHE A 24 -2.86 -3.49 -11.30
CA PHE A 24 -3.52 -4.43 -10.41
C PHE A 24 -4.20 -5.54 -11.20
N TRP A 25 -3.79 -6.79 -10.95
CA TRP A 25 -4.30 -7.96 -11.65
C TRP A 25 -5.05 -8.89 -10.69
N PHE A 26 -6.16 -9.43 -11.19
CA PHE A 26 -6.93 -10.51 -10.58
C PHE A 26 -6.94 -11.72 -11.50
N ASN A 27 -6.95 -12.92 -10.91
CA ASN A 27 -7.13 -14.15 -11.67
C ASN A 27 -8.51 -14.17 -12.37
N PRO A 28 -8.56 -14.16 -13.72
CA PRO A 28 -9.81 -14.11 -14.47
C PRO A 28 -10.63 -15.40 -14.38
N GLU A 29 -10.04 -16.50 -13.92
CA GLU A 29 -10.71 -17.80 -13.79
C GLU A 29 -11.64 -17.86 -12.58
N LYS A 30 -11.42 -17.03 -11.55
CA LYS A 30 -12.26 -16.99 -10.35
C LYS A 30 -13.59 -16.30 -10.65
N LYS A 31 -14.70 -16.99 -10.33
CA LYS A 31 -16.07 -16.50 -10.59
C LYS A 31 -16.88 -16.26 -9.32
N SER A 32 -16.41 -16.70 -8.16
CA SER A 32 -16.97 -16.36 -6.85
C SER A 32 -15.96 -15.57 -6.03
N PHE A 33 -16.46 -14.60 -5.27
CA PHE A 33 -15.66 -13.80 -4.34
C PHE A 33 -14.92 -14.69 -3.31
N TYR A 34 -15.55 -15.79 -2.88
CA TYR A 34 -15.00 -16.67 -1.85
C TYR A 34 -13.93 -17.64 -2.37
N ASP A 35 -13.71 -17.73 -3.68
CA ASP A 35 -12.72 -18.63 -4.29
C ASP A 35 -11.32 -18.00 -4.40
N PHE A 36 -11.21 -16.70 -4.12
CA PHE A 36 -9.95 -15.96 -4.18
C PHE A 36 -9.03 -16.34 -3.03
N THR A 37 -7.76 -16.54 -3.36
CA THR A 37 -6.66 -16.72 -2.42
C THR A 37 -5.61 -15.64 -2.64
N LYS A 38 -4.53 -15.65 -1.85
CA LYS A 38 -3.42 -14.70 -2.03
C LYS A 38 -2.75 -14.83 -3.38
N ASP A 39 -2.77 -16.02 -3.98
CA ASP A 39 -2.10 -16.31 -5.26
C ASP A 39 -2.91 -15.81 -6.47
N ASP A 40 -4.17 -15.41 -6.26
CA ASP A 40 -5.08 -14.94 -7.30
C ASP A 40 -5.05 -13.41 -7.50
N VAL A 41 -4.12 -12.73 -6.83
CA VAL A 41 -3.97 -11.28 -6.85
C VAL A 41 -2.50 -10.94 -6.95
N ARG A 42 -2.14 -9.99 -7.82
CA ARG A 42 -0.78 -9.45 -7.85
C ARG A 42 -0.78 -7.98 -8.26
N LEU A 43 0.32 -7.32 -7.92
CA LEU A 43 0.63 -5.97 -8.36
C LEU A 43 1.83 -6.05 -9.30
N ASP A 44 1.58 -5.88 -10.59
CA ASP A 44 2.61 -5.82 -11.60
C ASP A 44 3.20 -4.39 -11.60
N ASN A 45 4.50 -4.25 -11.89
CA ASN A 45 5.22 -2.97 -11.91
C ASN A 45 5.20 -2.18 -10.60
N TYR A 46 5.01 -2.85 -9.46
CA TYR A 46 4.95 -2.17 -8.16
C TYR A 46 6.32 -1.65 -7.70
N THR A 47 6.48 -0.33 -7.77
CA THR A 47 7.65 0.40 -7.24
C THR A 47 7.25 1.15 -5.99
N PHE A 48 8.02 1.00 -4.91
CA PHE A 48 7.73 1.64 -3.63
C PHE A 48 9.00 2.19 -2.97
N GLY A 49 8.83 3.28 -2.21
CA GLY A 49 9.91 3.87 -1.42
C GLY A 49 10.18 3.10 -0.12
N GLU A 50 11.17 3.53 0.65
CA GLU A 50 11.51 2.89 1.92
C GLU A 50 10.31 2.86 2.88
N GLN A 51 10.05 1.73 3.53
CA GLN A 51 8.93 1.62 4.46
C GLN A 51 9.16 2.46 5.73
N LEU A 52 8.19 3.31 6.09
CA LEU A 52 8.15 3.93 7.41
C LEU A 52 7.85 2.88 8.48
N LYS A 53 8.70 2.80 9.50
CA LYS A 53 8.60 1.84 10.61
C LYS A 53 8.17 2.54 11.90
N ASN A 54 7.65 1.77 12.85
CA ASN A 54 7.30 2.22 14.21
C ASN A 54 6.25 3.35 14.27
N ILE A 55 5.28 3.35 13.36
CA ILE A 55 4.18 4.32 13.35
C ILE A 55 3.30 4.09 14.60
N PRO A 56 3.16 5.06 15.54
CA PRO A 56 2.40 4.86 16.77
C PRO A 56 0.90 4.72 16.50
N VAL A 57 0.28 3.65 16.99
CA VAL A 57 -1.17 3.42 16.85
C VAL A 57 -1.93 4.20 17.94
N ALA A 58 -3.12 4.71 17.60
CA ALA A 58 -4.02 5.27 18.61
C ALA A 58 -4.69 4.14 19.39
N ILE A 59 -4.60 4.22 20.71
CA ILE A 59 -5.33 3.38 21.65
C ILE A 59 -6.57 4.15 22.09
#